data_AF-A0AAP4D5U4-F1
#
_entry.id   AF-A0AAP4D5U4-F1
#
_cell.length_a   1.000
_cell.length_b   1.000
_cell.length_c   1.000
_cell.angle_alpha   90.00
_cell.angle_beta   90.00
_cell.angle_gamma   90.00
#
_symmetry.space_group_name_H-M   'P 1'
#
loop_
_entity.id
_entity.type
_entity.pdbx_description
1 polymer ?
#
loop_
_entity_poly.entity_id
_entity_poly.type
_entity_poly.pdbx_seq_one_letter_code
_entity_poly.pdbx_strand_id
1 'polypeptide(L)'
;MGKNDLVRIRIPAAEKERWRQHAAAAGLPLSAWVRTACRSGARGGDDAAVRAELVRLRRALNAIGNNVNQLAHRANAGAPIDQGALDRSAAAIEAMRTLLAEALR
;
A
#
# COMPACT_ATOMS: atom_id res chain seq x y z
N MET A 1 -12.47 -11.24 -30.93
CA MET A 1 -13.31 -10.66 -29.86
C MET A 1 -13.99 -11.80 -29.13
N GLY A 2 -13.67 -12.01 -27.85
CA GLY A 2 -14.33 -13.05 -27.04
C GLY A 2 -15.81 -12.73 -26.81
N LYS A 3 -16.65 -13.74 -26.63
CA LYS A 3 -18.06 -13.55 -26.24
C LYS A 3 -18.12 -12.91 -24.85
N ASN A 4 -19.03 -11.95 -24.69
CA ASN A 4 -19.37 -11.37 -23.39
C ASN A 4 -20.62 -12.08 -22.86
N ASP A 5 -20.55 -12.59 -21.62
CA ASP A 5 -21.70 -13.17 -20.92
C ASP A 5 -22.26 -12.19 -19.87
N LEU A 6 -23.57 -12.30 -19.61
CA LEU A 6 -24.27 -11.46 -18.63
C LEU A 6 -24.31 -12.16 -17.27
N VAL A 7 -23.78 -11.49 -16.25
CA VAL A 7 -23.91 -11.92 -14.85
C VAL A 7 -25.06 -11.15 -14.19
N ARG A 8 -26.06 -11.86 -13.65
CA ARG A 8 -27.20 -11.26 -12.93
C ARG A 8 -27.12 -11.62 -11.45
N ILE A 9 -27.13 -10.60 -10.59
CA ILE A 9 -27.11 -10.75 -9.14
C ILE A 9 -28.31 -10.02 -8.53
N ARG A 10 -28.94 -10.62 -7.52
CA ARG A 10 -30.03 -9.99 -6.77
C ARG A 10 -29.44 -9.35 -5.51
N ILE A 11 -29.60 -8.04 -5.39
CA ILE A 11 -29.14 -7.26 -4.24
C ILE A 11 -30.25 -6.29 -3.81
N PRO A 12 -30.31 -5.90 -2.53
CA PRO A 12 -31.18 -4.83 -2.07
C PRO A 12 -30.92 -3.51 -2.82
N ALA A 13 -31.98 -2.71 -3.00
CA ALA A 13 -31.87 -1.43 -3.70
C ALA A 13 -30.88 -0.47 -3.01
N ALA A 14 -30.88 -0.44 -1.67
CA ALA A 14 -29.95 0.38 -0.89
C ALA A 14 -28.49 -0.02 -1.11
N GLU A 15 -28.21 -1.31 -1.28
CA GLU A 15 -26.86 -1.81 -1.55
C GLU A 15 -26.40 -1.41 -2.96
N LYS A 16 -27.28 -1.54 -3.95
CA LYS A 16 -27.01 -1.07 -5.31
C LYS A 16 -26.68 0.42 -5.35
N GLU A 17 -27.35 1.23 -4.54
CA GLU A 17 -27.10 2.67 -4.47
C GLU A 17 -25.75 2.99 -3.85
N ARG A 18 -25.39 2.31 -2.76
CA ARG A 18 -24.03 2.42 -2.18
C ARG A 18 -22.95 2.09 -3.19
N TRP A 19 -23.14 1.05 -4.01
CA TRP A 19 -22.16 0.69 -5.04
C TRP A 19 -22.06 1.74 -6.13
N ARG A 20 -23.18 2.38 -6.52
CA ARG A 20 -23.16 3.50 -7.46
C ARG A 20 -22.37 4.69 -6.92
N GLN A 21 -22.57 5.02 -5.64
CA GLN A 21 -21.84 6.10 -4.98
C GLN A 21 -20.33 5.82 -4.97
N HIS A 22 -19.91 4.60 -4.61
CA HIS A 22 -18.50 4.21 -4.65
C HIS A 22 -17.93 4.21 -6.07
N ALA A 23 -18.70 3.73 -7.05
CA ALA A 23 -18.28 3.76 -8.45
C ALA A 23 -18.09 5.21 -8.95
N ALA A 24 -19.02 6.11 -8.61
CA ALA A 24 -18.93 7.53 -8.95
C ALA A 24 -17.73 8.21 -8.28
N ALA A 25 -17.48 7.95 -7.00
CA ALA A 25 -16.32 8.48 -6.28
C ALA A 25 -14.99 7.99 -6.89
N ALA A 26 -14.98 6.79 -7.47
CA ALA A 26 -13.83 6.25 -8.20
C ALA A 26 -13.76 6.71 -9.67
N GLY A 27 -14.71 7.52 -10.17
CA GLY A 27 -14.78 7.96 -11.56
C GLY A 27 -15.09 6.83 -12.55
N LEU A 28 -15.73 5.75 -12.09
CA LEU A 28 -15.98 4.54 -12.88
C LEU A 28 -17.47 4.27 -13.08
N PRO A 29 -17.88 3.69 -14.22
CA PRO A 29 -19.21 3.12 -14.36
C PRO A 29 -19.35 1.90 -13.43
N LEU A 30 -20.56 1.70 -12.88
CA LEU A 30 -20.85 0.63 -11.90
C LEU A 30 -20.36 -0.76 -12.34
N SER A 31 -20.55 -1.12 -13.62
CA SER A 31 -20.13 -2.42 -14.15
C SER A 31 -18.60 -2.58 -14.21
N ALA A 32 -17.85 -1.51 -14.46
CA ALA A 32 -16.40 -1.53 -14.41
C ALA A 32 -15.93 -1.64 -12.95
N TRP A 33 -16.52 -0.87 -12.05
CA TRP A 33 -16.21 -0.91 -10.62
C TRP A 33 -16.44 -2.30 -10.02
N VAL A 34 -17.60 -2.91 -10.26
CA VAL A 34 -17.91 -4.28 -9.80
C VAL A 34 -16.95 -5.31 -10.42
N ARG A 35 -16.63 -5.19 -11.72
CA ARG A 35 -15.69 -6.12 -12.38
C ARG A 35 -14.29 -6.01 -11.78
N THR A 36 -13.84 -4.81 -11.43
CA THR A 36 -12.56 -4.60 -10.72
C THR A 36 -12.61 -5.26 -9.35
N ALA A 37 -13.68 -5.06 -8.57
CA ALA A 37 -13.84 -5.70 -7.27
C ALA A 37 -13.81 -7.24 -7.36
N CYS A 38 -14.56 -7.84 -8.30
CA CYS A 38 -14.55 -9.28 -8.52
C CYS A 38 -13.17 -9.79 -8.96
N ARG A 39 -12.44 -9.04 -9.80
CA ARG A 39 -11.08 -9.40 -10.22
C ARG A 39 -10.10 -9.32 -9.04
N SER A 40 -10.21 -8.30 -8.20
CA SER A 40 -9.37 -8.16 -7.00
C SER A 40 -9.65 -9.31 -6.02
N GLY A 41 -10.93 -9.63 -5.77
CA GLY A 41 -11.30 -10.77 -4.94
C GLY A 41 -10.85 -12.12 -5.52
N ALA A 42 -10.96 -12.31 -6.84
CA ALA A 42 -10.52 -13.54 -7.53
C ALA A 42 -8.99 -13.69 -7.58
N ARG A 43 -8.24 -12.58 -7.51
CA ARG A 43 -6.77 -12.60 -7.41
C ARG A 43 -6.28 -13.09 -6.04
N GLY A 44 -7.17 -13.31 -5.08
CA GLY A 44 -6.82 -13.95 -3.81
C GLY A 44 -5.76 -13.19 -3.01
N GLY A 45 -5.59 -11.89 -3.25
CA GLY A 45 -4.68 -11.08 -2.44
C GLY A 45 -5.24 -11.05 -1.02
N ASP A 46 -4.53 -11.66 -0.07
CA ASP A 46 -4.85 -11.53 1.33
C ASP A 46 -4.67 -10.06 1.69
N ASP A 47 -5.78 -9.35 1.61
CA ASP A 47 -5.93 -7.93 1.82
C ASP A 47 -5.39 -7.54 3.22
N ALA A 48 -5.38 -8.48 4.16
CA ALA A 48 -4.74 -8.33 5.47
C ALA A 48 -3.21 -8.49 5.40
N ALA A 49 -2.69 -9.46 4.65
CA ALA A 49 -1.25 -9.62 4.42
C ALA A 49 -0.64 -8.42 3.71
N VAL A 50 -1.30 -7.91 2.65
CA VAL A 50 -0.87 -6.68 1.95
C VAL A 50 -0.89 -5.48 2.88
N ARG A 51 -1.95 -5.32 3.70
CA ARG A 51 -2.00 -4.27 4.72
C ARG A 51 -0.90 -4.43 5.77
N ALA A 52 -0.57 -5.65 6.19
CA ALA A 52 0.52 -5.92 7.13
C ALA A 52 1.88 -5.53 6.54
N GLU A 53 2.12 -5.83 5.25
CA GLU A 53 3.33 -5.40 4.55
C GLU A 53 3.43 -3.87 4.43
N LEU A 54 2.33 -3.19 4.09
CA LEU A 54 2.30 -1.72 4.05
C LEU A 54 2.60 -1.10 5.41
N VAL A 55 2.13 -1.70 6.51
CA VAL A 55 2.46 -1.26 7.87
C VAL A 55 3.95 -1.47 8.17
N ARG A 56 4.54 -2.59 7.76
CA ARG A 56 5.98 -2.85 7.90
C ARG A 56 6.82 -1.83 7.14
N LEU A 57 6.49 -1.59 5.87
CA LEU A 57 7.17 -0.58 5.03
C LEU A 57 7.08 0.81 5.64
N ARG A 58 5.90 1.22 6.14
CA ARG A 58 5.74 2.51 6.82
C ARG A 58 6.63 2.64 8.06
N ARG A 59 6.79 1.57 8.85
CA ARG A 59 7.67 1.58 10.03
C ARG A 59 9.13 1.71 9.63
N ALA A 60 9.57 1.01 8.59
CA ALA A 60 10.94 1.13 8.07
C ALA A 60 11.23 2.55 7.58
N LEU A 61 10.31 3.16 6.83
CA LEU A 61 10.42 4.56 6.38
C LEU A 61 10.52 5.54 7.56
N ASN A 62 9.69 5.38 8.60
CA ASN A 62 9.75 6.23 9.78
C ASN A 62 11.09 6.10 10.52
N ALA A 63 11.63 4.88 10.63
CA ALA A 63 12.93 4.66 11.26
C ALA A 63 14.06 5.37 10.48
N ILE A 64 14.05 5.27 9.15
CA ILE A 64 15.00 5.99 8.28
C ILE A 64 14.86 7.49 8.46
N GLY A 65 13.64 8.03 8.37
CA GLY A 65 13.37 9.46 8.52
C GLY A 65 13.85 10.01 9.86
N ASN A 66 13.58 9.28 10.95
CA ASN A 66 14.04 9.67 12.29
C ASN A 66 15.57 9.72 12.39
N ASN A 67 16.26 8.69 11.89
CA ASN A 67 17.71 8.65 11.96
C ASN A 67 18.35 9.75 11.09
N VAL A 68 17.82 10.00 9.88
CA VAL A 68 18.26 11.09 9.01
C VAL A 68 18.05 12.45 9.69
N ASN A 69 16.90 12.65 10.34
CA ASN A 69 16.62 13.89 11.06
C ASN A 69 17.58 14.10 12.23
N GLN A 70 17.92 13.04 12.98
CA GLN A 70 18.93 13.10 14.04
C GLN A 70 20.32 13.45 13.51
N LEU A 71 20.71 12.85 12.39
CA LEU A 71 21.98 13.16 11.72
C LEU A 71 22.02 14.63 11.27
N ALA A 72 20.94 15.14 10.68
CA ALA A 72 20.83 16.53 10.25
C ALA A 72 20.92 17.50 11.44
N HIS A 73 20.20 17.24 12.54
CA HIS A 73 20.29 18.07 13.75
C HIS A 73 21.70 18.07 14.37
N ARG A 74 22.38 16.92 14.41
CA ARG A 74 23.74 16.82 14.94
C ARG A 74 24.75 17.54 14.05
N ALA A 75 24.65 17.36 12.73
CA ALA A 75 25.49 18.06 11.76
C ALA A 75 25.28 19.58 11.83
N ASN A 76 24.02 20.04 11.93
CA ASN A 76 23.70 21.46 12.08
C ASN A 76 24.19 22.05 13.42
N ALA A 77 24.33 21.23 14.45
CA ALA A 77 24.92 21.63 15.74
C ALA A 77 26.47 21.61 15.74
N GLY A 78 27.11 21.30 14.61
CA GLY A 78 28.57 21.15 14.51
C GLY A 78 29.12 19.93 15.25
N ALA A 79 28.26 19.00 15.67
CA ALA A 79 28.65 17.81 16.41
C ALA A 79 29.17 16.72 15.46
N PRO A 80 30.09 15.85 15.91
CA PRO A 80 30.51 14.69 15.13
C PRO A 80 29.31 13.83 14.72
N ILE A 81 29.34 13.38 13.47
CA ILE A 81 28.34 12.47 12.90
C ILE A 81 28.29 11.19 13.73
N ASP A 82 27.09 10.79 14.12
CA ASP A 82 26.86 9.57 14.89
C ASP A 82 26.93 8.35 13.96
N GLN A 83 28.05 7.62 14.02
CA GLN A 83 28.22 6.39 13.24
C GLN A 83 27.10 5.38 13.53
N GLY A 84 26.62 5.29 14.77
CA GLY A 84 25.52 4.38 15.12
C GLY A 84 24.19 4.79 14.47
N ALA A 85 23.93 6.08 14.27
CA ALA A 85 22.74 6.54 13.56
C ALA A 85 22.81 6.28 12.05
N LEU A 86 24.01 6.38 11.47
CA LEU A 86 24.29 5.96 10.09
C LEU A 86 24.04 4.46 9.90
N ASP A 87 24.60 3.62 10.77
CA ASP A 87 24.47 2.17 10.66
C ASP A 87 23.01 1.71 10.80
N ARG A 88 22.24 2.32 11.72
CA ARG A 88 20.79 2.07 11.85
C ARG A 88 20.01 2.49 10.61
N SER A 89 20.41 3.58 9.95
CA SER A 89 19.79 4.03 8.69
C SER A 89 20.06 3.06 7.56
N ALA A 90 21.31 2.62 7.42
CA ALA A 90 21.70 1.63 6.42
C ALA A 90 20.94 0.31 6.61
N ALA A 91 20.86 -0.19 7.85
CA ALA A 91 20.11 -1.40 8.17
C ALA A 91 18.61 -1.28 7.84
N ALA A 92 17.99 -0.13 8.11
CA ALA A 92 16.58 0.10 7.80
C ALA A 92 16.32 0.21 6.29
N ILE A 93 17.24 0.80 5.52
CA ILE A 93 17.18 0.84 4.05
C ILE A 93 17.27 -0.58 3.47
N GLU A 94 18.19 -1.40 3.99
CA GLU A 94 18.33 -2.79 3.56
C GLU A 94 17.10 -3.64 3.89
N ALA A 95 16.53 -3.47 5.08
CA ALA A 95 15.27 -4.13 5.45
C ALA A 95 14.13 -3.75 4.50
N MET A 96 14.01 -2.46 4.14
CA MET A 96 13.00 -1.99 3.19
C MET A 96 13.23 -2.57 1.78
N ARG A 97 14.48 -2.64 1.32
CA ARG A 97 14.83 -3.24 0.01
C ARG A 97 14.41 -4.70 -0.07
N THR A 98 14.65 -5.48 0.98
CA THR A 98 14.24 -6.90 1.05
C THR A 98 12.73 -7.05 1.01
N LEU A 99 11.99 -6.26 1.80
CA LEU A 99 10.53 -6.29 1.80
C LEU A 99 9.93 -5.95 0.43
N LEU A 100 10.50 -4.95 -0.27
CA LEU A 100 10.06 -4.60 -1.63
C LEU A 100 10.37 -5.71 -2.65
N ALA A 101 11.51 -6.38 -2.54
CA ALA A 101 11.88 -7.49 -3.42
C ALA A 101 10.99 -8.71 -3.23
N GLU A 102 10.51 -8.97 -2.00
CA GLU A 102 9.57 -10.05 -1.71
C GLU A 102 8.16 -9.74 -2.21
N ALA A 103 7.71 -8.49 -2.08
CA ALA A 103 6.37 -8.08 -2.52
C ALA A 103 6.20 -7.99 -4.05
N LEU A 104 7.30 -7.92 -4.80
CA LEU A 104 7.31 -7.79 -6.27
C LEU A 104 7.63 -9.10 -7.02
N ARG A 105 7.82 -10.22 -6.30
CA ARG A 105 7.92 -11.58 -6.87
C ARG A 105 6.54 -12.17 -7.13
#